data_AF-A0A7M7PMB9-F1
#
_entry.id   AF-A0A7M7PMB9-F1
#
_cell.length_a   1.000
_cell.length_b   1.000
_cell.length_c   1.000
_cell.angle_alpha   90.00
_cell.angle_beta   90.00
_cell.angle_gamma   90.00
#
_symmetry.space_group_name_H-M   'P 1'
#
loop_
_entity.id
_entity.type
_entity.pdbx_description
1 polymer ?
#
loop_
_entity_poly.entity_id
_entity_poly.type
_entity_poly.pdbx_seq_one_letter_code
_entity_poly.pdbx_strand_id
1 'polypeptide(L)'
;MAGFEGLEDDVLGRIAASTEEELQAAATLLTVSNEDVVTAQTKGVSGLRRLIKRTLHSEEVAEEEDGGKAKWEGVARVLAVEKGAPVKQIQAEQADGCLEDTGVHVKKESRSTTAPDDRNPGMLWRKDFKIIGQIGEPGQKDKLSFVSLARQVESASRKGFSEAEVVEGVIRAVSPGLHLRSYLEGRPDLDLPMLRSLLRSHYREKDATSLFKELSNSAQHQRETVHDFVLRTLDLKQKIIFASKEAGSAVSYDSCQVQRMALHSISTGIQSEAIQQEVKGHLHQDRITDEEIMEVLTRAVAHESERRQKLTGKTQKTGSINEASVQQDKTEKGPEGRKSELKKSQPNMPDWDQMQAAIRSIVQSEIQNHQTRQPSSFQRGRRRGCPGCQEAGKGDRCTHCFRCGSGEHFARGCNNQGNGNRVHQGDMEYPRQQRPNEQ
;
A
#
# COMPACT_ATOMS: atom_id res chain seq x y z
N MET A 1 -20.48 -14.55 40.19
CA MET A 1 -20.63 -13.94 38.86
C MET A 1 -22.07 -14.13 38.45
N ALA A 2 -22.91 -13.12 38.69
CA ALA A 2 -24.30 -13.15 38.22
C ALA A 2 -24.24 -12.78 36.73
N GLY A 3 -24.52 -13.76 35.88
CA GLY A 3 -24.37 -13.66 34.44
C GLY A 3 -25.30 -12.61 33.83
N PHE A 4 -24.87 -12.09 32.69
CA PHE A 4 -25.62 -11.18 31.83
C PHE A 4 -26.87 -11.82 31.18
N GLU A 5 -27.12 -13.09 31.45
CA GLU A 5 -28.19 -13.95 30.89
C GLU A 5 -29.58 -13.32 30.94
N GLY A 6 -29.93 -12.59 32.01
CA GLY A 6 -31.24 -11.94 32.11
C GLY A 6 -31.48 -10.82 31.10
N LEU A 7 -30.43 -10.15 30.61
CA LEU A 7 -30.55 -9.12 29.58
C LEU A 7 -30.59 -9.72 28.17
N GLU A 8 -29.90 -10.85 27.95
CA GLU A 8 -29.96 -11.57 26.68
C GLU A 8 -31.37 -12.08 26.38
N ASP A 9 -32.01 -12.74 27.36
CA ASP A 9 -33.37 -13.27 27.21
C ASP A 9 -34.40 -12.15 26.97
N ASP A 10 -34.27 -11.02 27.68
CA ASP A 10 -35.14 -9.85 27.50
C ASP A 10 -34.98 -9.24 26.11
N VAL A 11 -33.74 -9.03 25.64
CA VAL A 11 -33.48 -8.48 24.30
C VAL A 11 -33.96 -9.44 23.21
N LEU A 12 -33.73 -10.74 23.34
CA LEU A 12 -34.21 -11.74 22.39
C LEU A 12 -35.75 -11.79 22.35
N GLY A 13 -36.41 -11.61 23.50
CA GLY A 13 -37.85 -11.44 23.61
C GLY A 13 -38.36 -10.19 22.87
N ARG A 14 -37.69 -9.05 23.04
CA ARG A 14 -38.03 -7.79 22.36
C ARG A 14 -37.83 -7.90 20.84
N ILE A 15 -36.71 -8.46 20.38
CA ILE A 15 -36.46 -8.69 18.94
C ILE A 15 -37.59 -9.53 18.31
N ALA A 16 -38.17 -10.49 19.05
CA ALA A 16 -39.27 -11.30 18.57
C ALA A 16 -40.61 -10.55 18.49
N ALA A 17 -40.80 -9.51 19.32
CA ALA A 17 -42.01 -8.70 19.39
C ALA A 17 -41.96 -7.39 18.57
N SER A 18 -40.77 -6.99 18.11
CA SER A 18 -40.54 -5.70 17.45
C SER A 18 -40.99 -5.61 16.00
N THR A 19 -41.31 -4.38 15.59
CA THR A 19 -41.70 -3.98 14.23
C THR A 19 -40.48 -3.89 13.30
N GLU A 20 -40.74 -3.78 11.99
CA GLU A 20 -39.67 -3.68 10.99
C GLU A 20 -38.79 -2.43 11.18
N GLU A 21 -39.41 -1.30 11.54
CA GLU A 21 -38.72 -0.03 11.78
C GLU A 21 -37.81 -0.10 13.01
N GLU A 22 -38.29 -0.69 14.10
CA GLU A 22 -37.51 -0.92 15.33
C GLU A 22 -36.32 -1.85 15.08
N LEU A 23 -36.53 -2.91 14.30
CA LEU A 23 -35.46 -3.84 13.92
C LEU A 23 -34.45 -3.19 12.96
N GLN A 24 -34.89 -2.30 12.09
CA GLN A 24 -33.97 -1.54 11.25
C GLN A 24 -33.09 -0.61 12.10
N ALA A 25 -33.69 0.14 13.04
CA ALA A 25 -32.94 1.00 13.96
C ALA A 25 -31.94 0.19 14.82
N ALA A 26 -32.35 -0.99 15.31
CA ALA A 26 -31.47 -1.88 16.07
C ALA A 26 -30.34 -2.47 15.20
N ALA A 27 -30.62 -2.81 13.94
CA ALA A 27 -29.61 -3.31 13.01
C ALA A 27 -28.57 -2.24 12.68
N THR A 28 -29.00 -1.00 12.41
CA THR A 28 -28.10 0.15 12.15
C THR A 28 -27.21 0.46 13.35
N LEU A 29 -27.69 0.24 14.59
CA LEU A 29 -26.90 0.41 15.80
C LEU A 29 -25.80 -0.68 15.95
N LEU A 30 -26.08 -1.91 15.51
CA LEU A 30 -25.16 -3.05 15.66
C LEU A 30 -24.10 -3.17 14.55
N THR A 31 -24.31 -2.55 13.40
CA THR A 31 -23.45 -2.76 12.22
C THR A 31 -22.77 -1.49 11.75
N VAL A 32 -21.49 -1.60 11.40
CA VAL A 32 -20.70 -0.50 10.80
C VAL A 32 -20.84 -0.48 9.26
N SER A 33 -21.43 -1.51 8.63
CA SER A 33 -21.68 -1.58 7.18
C SER A 33 -23.15 -1.43 6.86
N ASN A 34 -23.51 -0.36 6.14
CA ASN A 34 -24.86 -0.14 5.63
C ASN A 34 -25.31 -1.21 4.62
N GLU A 35 -24.38 -1.95 4.01
CA GLU A 35 -24.68 -2.96 2.98
C GLU A 35 -25.39 -4.19 3.56
N ASP A 36 -25.01 -4.64 4.76
CA ASP A 36 -25.63 -5.78 5.43
C ASP A 36 -27.06 -5.49 5.90
N VAL A 37 -27.31 -4.24 6.31
CA VAL A 37 -28.65 -3.77 6.68
C VAL A 37 -29.55 -3.73 5.44
N VAL A 38 -29.08 -3.19 4.32
CA VAL A 38 -29.84 -3.14 3.06
C VAL A 38 -30.15 -4.55 2.55
N THR A 39 -29.19 -5.49 2.60
CA THR A 39 -29.45 -6.88 2.20
C THR A 39 -30.42 -7.60 3.14
N ALA A 40 -30.38 -7.32 4.45
CA ALA A 40 -31.35 -7.86 5.40
C ALA A 40 -32.76 -7.27 5.23
N GLN A 41 -32.88 -5.99 4.87
CA GLN A 41 -34.15 -5.34 4.54
C GLN A 41 -34.86 -5.99 3.35
N THR A 42 -34.12 -6.45 2.32
CA THR A 42 -34.74 -7.18 1.19
C THR A 42 -35.45 -8.47 1.61
N LYS A 43 -35.13 -9.02 2.78
CA LYS A 43 -35.71 -10.24 3.37
C LYS A 43 -36.75 -9.93 4.46
N GLY A 44 -37.10 -8.64 4.63
CA GLY A 44 -38.04 -8.11 5.61
C GLY A 44 -37.67 -8.39 7.06
N VAL A 45 -38.67 -8.34 7.94
CA VAL A 45 -38.58 -8.58 9.39
C VAL A 45 -37.77 -9.84 9.75
N SER A 46 -37.93 -10.92 8.99
CA SER A 46 -37.23 -12.19 9.25
C SER A 46 -35.71 -12.09 8.99
N GLY A 47 -35.31 -11.31 7.98
CA GLY A 47 -33.92 -11.03 7.65
C GLY A 47 -33.25 -10.17 8.71
N LEU A 48 -33.93 -9.10 9.14
CA LEU A 48 -33.43 -8.19 10.17
C LEU A 48 -33.25 -8.90 11.52
N ARG A 49 -34.21 -9.73 11.94
CA ARG A 49 -34.09 -10.53 13.17
C ARG A 49 -32.90 -11.48 13.14
N ARG A 50 -32.69 -12.17 12.01
CA ARG A 50 -31.54 -13.08 11.85
C ARG A 50 -30.21 -12.33 11.85
N LEU A 51 -30.17 -11.16 11.19
CA LEU A 51 -28.97 -10.32 11.17
C LEU A 51 -28.60 -9.90 12.59
N ILE A 52 -29.55 -9.30 13.33
CA ILE A 52 -29.35 -8.81 14.71
C ILE A 52 -28.92 -9.94 15.65
N LYS A 53 -29.59 -11.10 15.61
CA LYS A 53 -29.22 -12.25 16.45
C LYS A 53 -27.83 -12.78 16.13
N ARG A 54 -27.47 -12.82 14.84
CA ARG A 54 -26.15 -13.28 14.39
C ARG A 54 -25.04 -12.31 14.80
N THR A 55 -25.28 -11.00 14.75
CA THR A 55 -24.28 -10.01 15.21
C THR A 55 -24.17 -10.00 16.72
N LEU A 56 -25.26 -10.09 17.47
CA LEU A 56 -25.20 -10.15 18.94
C LEU A 56 -24.52 -11.41 19.49
N HIS A 57 -24.57 -12.52 18.75
CA HIS A 57 -23.87 -13.76 19.08
C HIS A 57 -22.58 -13.98 18.28
N SER A 58 -22.02 -12.94 17.64
CA SER A 58 -20.75 -13.10 16.94
C SER A 58 -19.59 -13.17 17.95
N GLU A 59 -18.54 -13.92 17.59
CA GLU A 59 -17.30 -14.01 18.38
C GLU A 59 -16.70 -12.61 18.60
N GLU A 60 -16.81 -11.72 17.61
CA GLU A 60 -16.37 -10.33 17.70
C GLU A 60 -17.08 -9.52 18.81
N VAL A 61 -18.36 -9.80 19.09
CA VAL A 61 -19.12 -9.14 20.17
C VAL A 61 -18.79 -9.78 21.52
N ALA A 62 -18.59 -11.09 21.55
CA ALA A 62 -18.23 -11.81 22.78
C ALA A 62 -16.81 -11.48 23.28
N GLU A 63 -15.89 -11.11 22.37
CA GLU A 63 -14.50 -10.75 22.68
C GLU A 63 -14.31 -9.27 23.09
N GLU A 64 -15.37 -8.44 23.10
CA GLU A 64 -15.29 -7.06 23.60
C GLU A 64 -14.97 -7.01 25.11
N GLU A 65 -14.32 -5.93 25.56
CA GLU A 65 -13.86 -5.78 26.97
C GLU A 65 -14.99 -5.91 28.01
N ASP A 66 -16.24 -5.66 27.59
CA ASP A 66 -17.45 -5.76 28.40
C ASP A 66 -18.30 -7.02 28.07
N GLY A 67 -17.78 -7.94 27.27
CA GLY A 67 -18.49 -9.15 26.81
C GLY A 67 -19.68 -8.84 25.90
N GLY A 68 -19.66 -7.69 25.21
CA GLY A 68 -20.72 -7.25 24.30
C GLY A 68 -21.91 -6.60 25.01
N LYS A 69 -21.83 -6.42 26.34
CA LYS A 69 -22.91 -5.88 27.18
C LYS A 69 -23.44 -4.52 26.67
N ALA A 70 -22.58 -3.61 26.22
CA ALA A 70 -22.98 -2.31 25.68
C ALA A 70 -23.81 -2.42 24.39
N LYS A 71 -23.53 -3.41 23.54
CA LYS A 71 -24.30 -3.68 22.32
C LYS A 71 -25.68 -4.22 22.64
N TRP A 72 -25.75 -5.17 23.56
CA TRP A 72 -27.03 -5.69 24.06
C TRP A 72 -27.88 -4.63 24.76
N GLU A 73 -27.28 -3.78 25.61
CA GLU A 73 -27.97 -2.63 26.22
C GLU A 73 -28.41 -1.60 25.18
N GLY A 74 -27.60 -1.35 24.15
CA GLY A 74 -27.94 -0.46 23.04
C GLY A 74 -29.17 -0.94 22.28
N VAL A 75 -29.25 -2.23 21.96
CA VAL A 75 -30.42 -2.84 21.33
C VAL A 75 -31.62 -2.79 22.28
N ALA A 76 -31.43 -3.12 23.56
CA ALA A 76 -32.48 -3.03 24.56
C ALA A 76 -33.11 -1.63 24.61
N ARG A 77 -32.29 -0.57 24.55
CA ARG A 77 -32.75 0.84 24.52
C ARG A 77 -33.54 1.18 23.26
N VAL A 78 -33.08 0.76 22.09
CA VAL A 78 -33.78 1.03 20.81
C VAL A 78 -35.13 0.32 20.78
N LEU A 79 -35.19 -0.91 21.31
CA LEU A 79 -36.43 -1.70 21.35
C LEU A 79 -37.33 -1.37 22.56
N ALA A 80 -36.90 -0.48 23.47
CA ALA A 80 -37.66 -0.05 24.64
C ALA A 80 -38.50 1.22 24.39
N VAL A 81 -38.41 1.84 23.21
CA VAL A 81 -39.15 3.07 22.91
C VAL A 81 -40.64 2.78 23.05
N GLU A 82 -41.23 3.30 24.12
CA GLU A 82 -42.62 3.08 24.48
C GLU A 82 -43.55 3.48 23.34
N LYS A 83 -44.60 2.67 23.15
CA LYS A 83 -45.66 2.89 22.17
C LYS A 83 -46.25 4.30 22.31
N GLY A 84 -45.88 5.20 21.41
CA GLY A 84 -46.61 6.45 21.17
C GLY A 84 -45.78 7.73 21.15
N ALA A 85 -44.95 7.92 20.12
CA ALA A 85 -44.60 9.25 19.62
C ALA A 85 -44.16 9.15 18.15
N PRO A 86 -44.59 10.07 17.26
CA PRO A 86 -44.38 9.91 15.83
C PRO A 86 -42.93 10.21 15.45
N VAL A 87 -42.37 9.31 14.63
CA VAL A 87 -41.10 9.47 13.90
C VAL A 87 -41.21 10.70 13.01
N LYS A 88 -40.55 11.80 13.39
CA LYS A 88 -40.28 12.89 12.45
C LYS A 88 -39.05 12.52 11.64
N GLN A 89 -39.31 12.25 10.36
CA GLN A 89 -38.32 12.28 9.29
C GLN A 89 -37.53 13.58 9.38
N ILE A 90 -36.22 13.48 9.51
CA ILE A 90 -35.30 14.61 9.34
C ILE A 90 -34.89 14.59 7.87
N GLN A 91 -35.56 15.41 7.06
CA GLN A 91 -35.05 15.89 5.79
C GLN A 91 -34.78 17.39 5.88
N ALA A 92 -33.76 17.80 5.13
CA ALA A 92 -33.18 19.12 5.06
C ALA A 92 -34.09 20.13 4.35
N GLU A 93 -33.96 21.42 4.71
CA GLU A 93 -34.16 22.53 3.79
C GLU A 93 -33.46 23.81 4.27
N GLN A 94 -32.77 24.46 3.34
CA GLN A 94 -32.24 25.82 3.41
C GLN A 94 -33.25 26.81 2.79
N ALA A 95 -33.11 28.07 3.20
CA ALA A 95 -33.31 29.33 2.44
C ALA A 95 -34.41 30.30 2.91
N ASP A 96 -33.94 31.55 3.06
CA ASP A 96 -34.56 32.86 2.79
C ASP A 96 -35.77 33.41 3.57
N GLY A 97 -35.65 34.68 4.00
CA GLY A 97 -36.79 35.55 4.29
C GLY A 97 -36.62 36.54 5.45
N CYS A 98 -36.36 37.81 5.13
CA CYS A 98 -36.22 38.99 6.00
C CYS A 98 -37.54 39.62 6.53
N LEU A 99 -37.41 40.42 7.61
CA LEU A 99 -38.20 41.63 8.03
C LEU A 99 -39.67 41.42 8.53
N GLU A 100 -40.25 42.06 9.57
CA GLU A 100 -39.98 43.23 10.44
C GLU A 100 -40.53 43.00 11.87
N ASP A 101 -39.83 43.45 12.90
CA ASP A 101 -40.14 44.54 13.85
C ASP A 101 -41.55 44.58 14.49
N THR A 102 -41.61 44.37 15.80
CA THR A 102 -42.19 45.33 16.75
C THR A 102 -41.63 45.02 18.13
N GLY A 103 -40.83 45.95 18.66
CA GLY A 103 -40.26 45.86 19.99
C GLY A 103 -41.30 45.95 21.11
N VAL A 104 -40.90 45.54 22.32
CA VAL A 104 -41.02 46.36 23.54
C VAL A 104 -39.96 45.86 24.53
N HIS A 105 -39.25 46.85 25.05
CA HIS A 105 -38.11 46.77 25.95
C HIS A 105 -38.62 46.81 27.40
N VAL A 106 -38.32 45.81 28.24
CA VAL A 106 -38.37 45.96 29.71
C VAL A 106 -37.14 45.31 30.34
N LYS A 107 -36.27 46.15 30.91
CA LYS A 107 -35.18 45.79 31.82
C LYS A 107 -35.78 45.37 33.18
N LYS A 108 -35.27 44.29 33.77
CA LYS A 108 -34.74 44.31 35.16
C LYS A 108 -34.03 43.01 35.57
N GLU A 109 -32.78 43.21 35.99
CA GLU A 109 -32.06 42.59 37.11
C GLU A 109 -32.20 41.08 37.40
N SER A 110 -31.12 40.37 37.06
CA SER A 110 -30.32 39.50 37.94
C SER A 110 -31.01 38.89 39.17
N ARG A 111 -31.25 37.57 39.10
CA ARG A 111 -31.06 36.68 40.24
C ARG A 111 -30.55 35.32 39.78
N SER A 112 -29.37 35.00 40.26
CA SER A 112 -28.74 33.68 40.22
C SER A 112 -29.66 32.63 40.83
N THR A 113 -29.83 31.52 40.12
CA THR A 113 -30.20 30.24 40.73
C THR A 113 -29.51 29.16 39.92
N THR A 114 -28.25 28.92 40.28
CA THR A 114 -27.54 27.69 39.96
C THR A 114 -28.23 26.54 40.69
N ALA A 115 -28.77 25.60 39.93
CA ALA A 115 -29.00 24.23 40.37
C ALA A 115 -28.24 23.30 39.40
N PRO A 116 -27.74 22.18 39.93
CA PRO A 116 -26.41 21.69 39.61
C PRO A 116 -26.38 20.89 38.31
N ASP A 117 -25.32 21.17 37.55
CA ASP A 117 -24.79 20.36 36.48
C ASP A 117 -24.68 18.89 36.94
N ASP A 118 -25.42 18.02 36.26
CA ASP A 118 -25.45 16.58 36.46
C ASP A 118 -24.10 16.01 35.98
N ARG A 119 -23.08 16.23 36.79
CA ARG A 119 -21.72 15.77 36.54
C ARG A 119 -21.71 14.25 36.55
N ASN A 120 -21.78 13.70 35.34
CA ASN A 120 -21.42 12.33 35.06
C ASN A 120 -20.03 12.04 35.69
N PRO A 121 -19.95 11.16 36.71
CA PRO A 121 -18.71 10.92 37.46
C PRO A 121 -17.57 10.31 36.62
N GLY A 122 -17.85 9.92 35.36
CA GLY A 122 -16.85 9.39 34.43
C GLY A 122 -15.92 10.44 33.77
N MET A 123 -16.16 11.74 33.94
CA MET A 123 -15.34 12.78 33.29
C MET A 123 -14.02 13.12 33.98
N LEU A 124 -13.78 12.64 35.21
CA LEU A 124 -12.60 13.07 35.98
C LEU A 124 -11.27 12.48 35.48
N TRP A 125 -11.30 11.47 34.60
CA TRP A 125 -10.10 10.86 34.00
C TRP A 125 -10.18 10.80 32.47
N ARG A 126 -10.86 11.76 31.81
CA ARG A 126 -10.74 11.84 30.35
C ARG A 126 -9.37 12.41 30.00
N LYS A 127 -8.57 11.62 29.28
CA LYS A 127 -7.26 12.05 28.78
C LYS A 127 -7.45 13.20 27.80
N ASP A 128 -6.77 14.33 28.03
CA ASP A 128 -6.78 15.48 27.11
C ASP A 128 -6.49 15.03 25.67
N PHE A 129 -7.21 15.61 24.72
CA PHE A 129 -6.92 15.39 23.32
C PHE A 129 -5.52 15.92 22.98
N LYS A 130 -4.71 15.07 22.34
CA LYS A 130 -3.37 15.41 21.91
C LYS A 130 -3.09 14.82 20.54
N ILE A 131 -2.61 15.67 19.64
CA ILE A 131 -2.08 15.23 18.35
C ILE A 131 -0.74 14.51 18.58
N ILE A 132 -0.62 13.34 17.97
CA ILE A 132 0.61 12.56 17.94
C ILE A 132 1.44 13.05 16.75
N GLY A 133 2.59 13.68 17.04
CA GLY A 133 3.48 14.29 16.07
C GLY A 133 3.51 15.82 16.17
N GLN A 134 4.23 16.46 15.24
CA GLN A 134 4.32 17.93 15.17
C GLN A 134 3.95 18.42 13.77
N ILE A 135 3.16 19.49 13.72
CA ILE A 135 2.83 20.21 12.50
C ILE A 135 4.00 21.14 12.19
N GLY A 136 4.64 20.94 11.04
CA GLY A 136 5.80 21.68 10.57
C GLY A 136 5.54 22.36 9.22
N GLU A 137 6.58 22.85 8.56
CA GLU A 137 6.42 23.44 7.23
C GLU A 137 6.02 22.39 6.17
N PRO A 138 5.32 22.80 5.11
CA PRO A 138 4.93 21.89 4.03
C PRO A 138 6.12 21.20 3.38
N GLY A 139 6.05 19.88 3.22
CA GLY A 139 7.08 19.08 2.56
C GLY A 139 8.19 18.53 3.47
N GLN A 140 8.18 18.84 4.77
CA GLN A 140 9.12 18.25 5.73
C GLN A 140 8.75 16.79 6.04
N LYS A 141 9.65 15.85 5.73
CA LYS A 141 9.39 14.39 5.89
C LYS A 141 9.26 13.94 7.34
N ASP A 142 9.92 14.64 8.27
CA ASP A 142 9.94 14.29 9.69
C ASP A 142 8.73 14.85 10.47
N LYS A 143 7.86 15.60 9.79
CA LYS A 143 6.71 16.29 10.36
C LYS A 143 5.41 15.65 9.89
N LEU A 144 4.33 15.97 10.61
CA LEU A 144 3.01 15.41 10.36
C LEU A 144 2.50 15.84 8.97
N SER A 145 2.06 14.88 8.16
CA SER A 145 1.36 15.16 6.90
C SER A 145 -0.08 15.60 7.16
N PHE A 146 -0.68 16.31 6.21
CA PHE A 146 -2.09 16.71 6.30
C PHE A 146 -3.03 15.52 6.47
N VAL A 147 -2.83 14.44 5.71
CA VAL A 147 -3.69 13.24 5.80
C VAL A 147 -3.64 12.62 7.21
N SER A 148 -2.46 12.58 7.83
CA SER A 148 -2.31 12.08 9.20
C SER A 148 -3.02 12.99 10.21
N LEU A 149 -2.85 14.31 10.07
CA LEU A 149 -3.52 15.31 10.90
C LEU A 149 -5.04 15.21 10.79
N ALA A 150 -5.55 15.19 9.57
CA ALA A 150 -6.98 15.14 9.29
C ALA A 150 -7.63 13.87 9.88
N ARG A 151 -6.95 12.71 9.79
CA ARG A 151 -7.41 11.47 10.42
C ARG A 151 -7.44 11.57 11.96
N GLN A 152 -6.45 12.21 12.57
CA GLN A 152 -6.44 12.40 14.02
C GLN A 152 -7.57 13.32 14.47
N VAL A 153 -7.83 14.41 13.73
CA VAL A 153 -8.97 15.32 13.96
C VAL A 153 -10.30 14.58 13.82
N GLU A 154 -10.51 13.84 12.74
CA GLU A 154 -11.74 13.05 12.53
C GLU A 154 -11.92 11.94 13.57
N SER A 155 -10.83 11.31 14.00
CA SER A 155 -10.86 10.31 15.08
C SER A 155 -11.22 10.95 16.41
N ALA A 156 -10.74 12.17 16.67
CA ALA A 156 -11.09 12.93 17.87
C ALA A 156 -12.58 13.26 17.92
N SER A 157 -13.13 13.75 16.80
CA SER A 157 -14.56 14.02 16.67
C SER A 157 -15.39 12.76 16.90
N ARG A 158 -14.98 11.61 16.33
CA ARG A 158 -15.66 10.31 16.55
C ARG A 158 -15.58 9.81 17.99
N LYS A 159 -14.51 10.14 18.71
CA LYS A 159 -14.34 9.82 20.14
C LYS A 159 -15.12 10.76 21.06
N GLY A 160 -15.82 11.75 20.50
CA GLY A 160 -16.63 12.70 21.26
C GLY A 160 -15.82 13.74 22.03
N PHE A 161 -14.63 14.10 21.54
CA PHE A 161 -13.94 15.31 22.00
C PHE A 161 -14.66 16.55 21.48
N SER A 162 -14.73 17.61 22.29
CA SER A 162 -15.33 18.87 21.88
C SER A 162 -14.48 19.56 20.79
N GLU A 163 -15.11 20.36 19.92
CA GLU A 163 -14.39 21.08 18.86
C GLU A 163 -13.28 21.97 19.43
N ALA A 164 -13.53 22.63 20.57
CA ALA A 164 -12.56 23.47 21.26
C ALA A 164 -11.32 22.69 21.74
N GLU A 165 -11.51 21.49 22.32
CA GLU A 165 -10.39 20.63 22.72
C GLU A 165 -9.56 20.17 21.52
N VAL A 166 -10.21 19.89 20.40
CA VAL A 166 -9.55 19.47 19.16
C VAL A 166 -8.73 20.62 18.57
N VAL A 167 -9.31 21.82 18.49
CA VAL A 167 -8.63 23.03 18.03
C VAL A 167 -7.40 23.32 18.89
N GLU A 168 -7.55 23.30 20.21
CA GLU A 168 -6.43 23.54 21.14
C GLU A 168 -5.34 22.47 21.01
N GLY A 169 -5.72 21.20 20.86
CA GLY A 169 -4.78 20.11 20.60
C GLY A 169 -3.99 20.27 19.30
N VAL A 170 -4.63 20.81 18.25
CA VAL A 170 -3.96 21.14 16.99
C VAL A 170 -3.01 22.33 17.16
N ILE A 171 -3.43 23.42 17.80
CA ILE A 171 -2.60 24.61 18.06
C ILE A 171 -1.32 24.22 18.82
N ARG A 172 -1.44 23.40 19.87
CA ARG A 172 -0.31 22.91 20.66
C ARG A 172 0.67 22.06 19.85
N ALA A 173 0.18 21.36 18.83
CA ALA A 173 0.99 20.52 17.97
C ALA A 173 1.71 21.29 16.85
N VAL A 174 1.33 22.54 16.60
CA VAL A 174 2.06 23.42 15.68
C VAL A 174 3.42 23.77 16.26
N SER A 175 4.46 23.53 15.46
CA SER A 175 5.84 23.82 15.83
C SER A 175 5.96 25.29 16.25
N PRO A 176 6.57 25.58 17.42
CA PRO A 176 6.82 26.95 17.85
C PRO A 176 7.58 27.72 16.77
N GLY A 177 7.22 29.00 16.55
CA GLY A 177 7.84 29.86 15.55
C GLY A 177 7.18 29.85 14.17
N LEU A 178 6.22 28.95 13.91
CA LEU A 178 5.39 29.03 12.70
C LEU A 178 4.34 30.14 12.82
N HIS A 179 4.23 30.98 11.79
CA HIS A 179 3.17 31.99 11.71
C HIS A 179 1.76 31.40 11.79
N LEU A 180 1.59 30.15 11.32
CA LEU A 180 0.33 29.42 11.46
C LEU A 180 -0.12 29.37 12.93
N ARG A 181 0.81 29.11 13.87
CA ARG A 181 0.47 28.99 15.29
C ARG A 181 -0.06 30.31 15.84
N SER A 182 0.70 31.39 15.65
CA SER A 182 0.30 32.72 16.12
C SER A 182 -1.01 33.19 15.49
N TYR A 183 -1.26 32.83 14.22
CA TYR A 183 -2.52 33.12 13.54
C TYR A 183 -3.71 32.36 14.15
N LEU A 184 -3.54 31.07 14.45
CA LEU A 184 -4.59 30.26 15.08
C LEU A 184 -4.87 30.68 16.52
N GLU A 185 -3.82 30.97 17.31
CA GLU A 185 -3.94 31.48 18.69
C GLU A 185 -4.68 32.84 18.76
N GLY A 186 -4.59 33.65 17.70
CA GLY A 186 -5.27 34.94 17.61
C GLY A 186 -6.74 34.90 17.19
N ARG A 187 -7.31 33.73 16.86
CA ARG A 187 -8.71 33.60 16.44
C ARG A 187 -9.56 32.91 17.53
N PRO A 188 -10.48 33.62 18.21
CA PRO A 188 -11.24 33.06 19.33
C PRO A 188 -12.37 32.11 18.92
N ASP A 189 -12.96 32.30 17.74
CA ASP A 189 -14.11 31.53 17.25
C ASP A 189 -13.70 30.67 16.05
N LEU A 190 -12.89 29.64 16.30
CA LEU A 190 -12.45 28.71 15.26
C LEU A 190 -13.24 27.41 15.34
N ASP A 191 -14.07 27.16 14.33
CA ASP A 191 -14.76 25.87 14.15
C ASP A 191 -13.86 24.86 13.41
N LEU A 192 -14.22 23.57 13.49
CA LEU A 192 -13.46 22.52 12.80
C LEU A 192 -13.39 22.69 11.28
N PRO A 193 -14.47 23.08 10.56
CA PRO A 193 -14.42 23.33 9.12
C PRO A 193 -13.42 24.43 8.73
N MET A 194 -13.42 25.57 9.43
CA MET A 194 -12.48 26.67 9.17
C MET A 194 -11.05 26.27 9.51
N LEU A 195 -10.84 25.59 10.65
CA LEU A 195 -9.52 25.05 11.00
C LEU A 195 -9.01 24.11 9.89
N ARG A 196 -9.85 23.19 9.41
CA ARG A 196 -9.47 22.27 8.33
C ARG A 196 -9.11 23.01 7.04
N SER A 197 -9.88 24.03 6.67
CA SER A 197 -9.60 24.88 5.50
C SER A 197 -8.25 25.59 5.61
N LEU A 198 -7.95 26.19 6.77
CA LEU A 198 -6.67 26.86 7.04
C LEU A 198 -5.49 25.88 7.00
N LEU A 199 -5.64 24.70 7.61
CA LEU A 199 -4.63 23.64 7.56
C LEU A 199 -4.40 23.17 6.12
N ARG A 200 -5.46 22.97 5.34
CA ARG A 200 -5.36 22.56 3.93
C ARG A 200 -4.57 23.59 3.11
N SER A 201 -4.85 24.87 3.32
CA SER A 201 -4.12 25.99 2.72
C SER A 201 -2.65 26.01 3.17
N HIS A 202 -2.38 25.82 4.46
CA HIS A 202 -1.03 25.76 5.00
C HIS A 202 -0.21 24.65 4.34
N TYR A 203 -0.76 23.43 4.25
CA TYR A 203 -0.09 22.28 3.63
C TYR A 203 -0.09 22.30 2.09
N ARG A 204 -0.77 23.28 1.46
CA ARG A 204 -0.91 23.40 0.00
C ARG A 204 -1.52 22.14 -0.64
N GLU A 205 -2.48 21.54 0.04
CA GLU A 205 -3.10 20.30 -0.39
C GLU A 205 -4.01 20.52 -1.60
N LYS A 206 -3.84 19.69 -2.62
CA LYS A 206 -4.60 19.74 -3.88
C LYS A 206 -6.04 19.28 -3.64
N ASP A 207 -7.00 19.89 -4.33
CA ASP A 207 -8.39 19.45 -4.32
C ASP A 207 -8.59 18.15 -5.12
N ALA A 208 -9.76 17.52 -4.96
CA ALA A 208 -10.06 16.24 -5.61
C ALA A 208 -9.93 16.32 -7.14
N THR A 209 -10.33 17.45 -7.74
CA THR A 209 -10.26 17.66 -9.20
C THR A 209 -8.82 17.75 -9.70
N SER A 210 -7.97 18.53 -9.01
CA SER A 210 -6.55 18.62 -9.38
C SER A 210 -5.84 17.27 -9.23
N LEU A 211 -6.16 16.52 -8.17
CA LEU A 211 -5.60 15.18 -7.97
C LEU A 211 -6.09 14.19 -9.05
N PHE A 212 -7.36 14.24 -9.44
CA PHE A 212 -7.90 13.39 -10.50
C PHE A 212 -7.24 13.68 -11.86
N LYS A 213 -7.02 14.96 -12.17
CA LYS A 213 -6.26 15.37 -13.36
C LYS A 213 -4.80 14.93 -13.31
N GLU A 214 -4.18 14.95 -12.13
CA GLU A 214 -2.81 14.43 -11.96
C GLU A 214 -2.77 12.92 -12.19
N LEU A 215 -3.76 12.18 -11.68
CA LEU A 215 -3.89 10.75 -11.91
C LEU A 215 -4.10 10.43 -13.40
N SER A 216 -4.97 11.16 -14.10
CA SER A 216 -5.23 10.91 -15.53
C SER A 216 -4.00 11.14 -16.43
N ASN A 217 -3.04 11.95 -15.97
CA ASN A 217 -1.81 12.25 -16.70
C ASN A 217 -0.58 11.55 -16.12
N SER A 218 -0.77 10.64 -15.15
CA SER A 218 0.36 10.00 -14.49
C SER A 218 1.03 8.99 -15.41
N ALA A 219 2.35 9.12 -15.58
CA ALA A 219 3.20 8.15 -16.23
C ALA A 219 4.48 7.93 -15.41
N GLN A 220 5.19 6.83 -15.69
CA GLN A 220 6.47 6.52 -15.07
C GLN A 220 7.52 7.55 -15.51
N HIS A 221 8.28 8.12 -14.57
CA HIS A 221 9.40 9.01 -14.87
C HIS A 221 10.66 8.23 -15.30
N GLN A 222 11.61 8.88 -16.00
CA GLN A 222 12.81 8.23 -16.52
C GLN A 222 13.72 7.57 -15.46
N ARG A 223 13.69 8.05 -14.22
CA ARG A 223 14.52 7.55 -13.10
C ARG A 223 13.72 6.80 -12.04
N GLU A 224 12.43 6.62 -12.25
CA GLU A 224 11.51 5.99 -11.31
C GLU A 224 11.41 4.48 -11.60
N THR A 225 11.40 3.64 -10.56
CA THR A 225 11.15 2.21 -10.76
C THR A 225 9.69 1.96 -11.13
N VAL A 226 9.37 0.84 -11.77
CA VAL A 226 7.97 0.53 -12.10
C VAL A 226 7.12 0.38 -10.83
N HIS A 227 7.70 -0.20 -9.77
CA HIS A 227 7.04 -0.31 -8.46
C HIS A 227 6.72 1.06 -7.86
N ASP A 228 7.68 1.99 -7.86
CA ASP A 228 7.45 3.34 -7.33
C ASP A 228 6.37 4.08 -8.12
N PHE A 229 6.36 3.93 -9.45
CA PHE A 229 5.31 4.51 -10.30
C PHE A 229 3.92 3.97 -9.93
N VAL A 230 3.77 2.65 -9.80
CA VAL A 230 2.48 2.05 -9.44
C VAL A 230 2.07 2.47 -8.02
N LEU A 231 2.98 2.43 -7.05
CA LEU A 231 2.71 2.90 -5.69
C LEU A 231 2.28 4.37 -5.65
N ARG A 232 2.94 5.25 -6.41
CA ARG A 232 2.55 6.66 -6.54
C ARG A 232 1.17 6.82 -7.18
N THR A 233 0.84 5.98 -8.15
CA THR A 233 -0.47 6.00 -8.82
C THR A 233 -1.59 5.55 -7.86
N LEU A 234 -1.32 4.51 -7.06
CA LEU A 234 -2.24 4.04 -6.01
C LEU A 234 -2.35 5.02 -4.85
N ASP A 235 -1.28 5.70 -4.46
CA ASP A 235 -1.31 6.79 -3.48
C ASP A 235 -2.18 7.96 -3.98
N LEU A 236 -2.06 8.35 -5.26
CA LEU A 236 -2.95 9.34 -5.87
C LEU A 236 -4.41 8.89 -5.84
N LYS A 237 -4.70 7.61 -6.16
CA LYS A 237 -6.04 7.02 -6.05
C LYS A 237 -6.62 7.23 -4.64
N GLN A 238 -5.86 6.86 -3.61
CA GLN A 238 -6.30 6.99 -2.22
C GLN A 238 -6.48 8.45 -1.80
N LYS A 239 -5.60 9.36 -2.24
CA LYS A 239 -5.72 10.80 -1.97
C LYS A 239 -6.98 11.41 -2.59
N ILE A 240 -7.35 10.99 -3.81
CA ILE A 240 -8.59 11.46 -4.46
C ILE A 240 -9.81 10.97 -3.68
N ILE A 241 -9.83 9.70 -3.28
CA ILE A 241 -10.93 9.14 -2.48
C ILE A 241 -11.04 9.87 -1.14
N PHE A 242 -9.91 10.15 -0.50
CA PHE A 242 -9.88 10.93 0.74
C PHE A 242 -10.43 12.35 0.54
N ALA A 243 -9.92 13.08 -0.45
CA ALA A 243 -10.35 14.44 -0.75
C ALA A 243 -11.84 14.52 -1.16
N SER A 244 -12.36 13.49 -1.84
CA SER A 244 -13.76 13.42 -2.30
C SER A 244 -14.76 13.19 -1.17
N LYS A 245 -14.30 12.64 -0.02
CA LYS A 245 -15.13 12.39 1.17
C LYS A 245 -15.16 13.57 2.13
N GLU A 246 -14.36 14.60 1.91
CA GLU A 246 -14.29 15.75 2.82
C GLU A 246 -15.55 16.62 2.73
N ALA A 247 -16.06 17.02 3.89
CA ALA A 247 -17.12 18.02 4.00
C ALA A 247 -16.65 19.33 3.36
N GLY A 248 -17.40 19.82 2.36
CA GLY A 248 -17.05 21.03 1.61
C GLY A 248 -16.24 20.81 0.33
N SER A 249 -16.02 19.56 -0.10
CA SER A 249 -15.48 19.31 -1.45
C SER A 249 -16.50 19.74 -2.52
N ALA A 250 -16.09 20.60 -3.44
CA ALA A 250 -16.93 21.05 -4.56
C ALA A 250 -17.25 19.92 -5.56
N VAL A 251 -16.35 18.93 -5.67
CA VAL A 251 -16.47 17.79 -6.59
C VAL A 251 -16.13 16.52 -5.83
N SER A 252 -17.04 15.54 -5.87
CA SER A 252 -16.81 14.19 -5.34
C SER A 252 -16.65 13.21 -6.50
N TYR A 253 -15.58 12.41 -6.45
CA TYR A 253 -15.37 11.32 -7.40
C TYR A 253 -15.82 10.00 -6.79
N ASP A 254 -16.54 9.21 -7.57
CA ASP A 254 -16.94 7.87 -7.16
C ASP A 254 -15.73 6.90 -7.14
N SER A 255 -15.72 5.97 -6.19
CA SER A 255 -14.61 5.03 -6.01
C SER A 255 -14.37 4.17 -7.26
N CYS A 256 -15.42 3.77 -7.99
CA CYS A 256 -15.27 3.01 -9.23
C CYS A 256 -14.62 3.84 -10.33
N GLN A 257 -14.98 5.12 -10.43
CA GLN A 257 -14.39 6.05 -11.40
C GLN A 257 -12.89 6.25 -11.14
N VAL A 258 -12.50 6.47 -9.88
CA VAL A 258 -11.09 6.65 -9.51
C VAL A 258 -10.31 5.35 -9.74
N GLN A 259 -10.88 4.19 -9.39
CA GLN A 259 -10.26 2.88 -9.66
C GLN A 259 -10.01 2.69 -11.16
N ARG A 260 -11.02 2.90 -12.00
CA ARG A 260 -10.88 2.75 -13.46
C ARG A 260 -9.81 3.69 -14.02
N MET A 261 -9.75 4.93 -13.53
CA MET A 261 -8.71 5.88 -13.96
C MET A 261 -7.32 5.42 -13.53
N ALA A 262 -7.16 4.91 -12.29
CA ALA A 262 -5.88 4.39 -11.81
C ALA A 262 -5.41 3.18 -12.63
N LEU A 263 -6.31 2.22 -12.90
CA LEU A 263 -6.01 1.06 -13.76
C LEU A 263 -5.62 1.51 -15.18
N HIS A 264 -6.34 2.49 -15.73
CA HIS A 264 -5.99 3.07 -17.03
C HIS A 264 -4.59 3.68 -17.02
N SER A 265 -4.27 4.53 -16.03
CA SER A 265 -2.96 5.16 -15.90
C SER A 265 -1.82 4.16 -15.70
N ILE A 266 -2.03 3.09 -14.94
CA ILE A 266 -1.04 2.01 -14.82
C ILE A 266 -0.87 1.29 -16.17
N SER A 267 -1.96 1.00 -16.87
CA SER A 267 -1.92 0.27 -18.14
C SER A 267 -1.19 1.03 -19.26
N THR A 268 -1.22 2.37 -19.25
CA THR A 268 -0.61 3.22 -20.29
C THR A 268 0.68 3.90 -19.85
N GLY A 269 0.90 4.07 -18.54
CA GLY A 269 2.00 4.86 -17.98
C GLY A 269 3.31 4.12 -17.73
N ILE A 270 3.35 2.78 -17.83
CA ILE A 270 4.59 1.99 -17.70
C ILE A 270 5.47 2.17 -18.94
N GLN A 271 6.76 2.46 -18.78
CA GLN A 271 7.68 2.70 -19.91
C GLN A 271 8.11 1.42 -20.63
N SER A 272 8.27 0.31 -19.90
CA SER A 272 8.68 -0.95 -20.52
C SER A 272 7.49 -1.62 -21.17
N GLU A 273 7.47 -1.65 -22.50
CA GLU A 273 6.38 -2.29 -23.27
C GLU A 273 6.18 -3.77 -22.90
N ALA A 274 7.27 -4.50 -22.62
CA ALA A 274 7.19 -5.90 -22.18
C ALA A 274 6.42 -6.05 -20.86
N ILE A 275 6.78 -5.27 -19.84
CA ILE A 275 6.10 -5.27 -18.53
C ILE A 275 4.65 -4.75 -18.71
N GLN A 276 4.46 -3.71 -19.51
CA GLN A 276 3.17 -3.11 -19.78
C GLN A 276 2.18 -4.12 -20.34
N GLN A 277 2.56 -4.91 -21.35
CA GLN A 277 1.66 -5.89 -21.97
C GLN A 277 1.26 -7.01 -21.00
N GLU A 278 2.21 -7.49 -20.18
CA GLU A 278 1.93 -8.53 -19.18
C GLU A 278 0.98 -8.03 -18.07
N VAL A 279 1.22 -6.82 -17.56
CA VAL A 279 0.38 -6.19 -16.55
C VAL A 279 -1.01 -5.87 -17.13
N LYS A 280 -1.08 -5.29 -18.33
CA LYS A 280 -2.33 -4.88 -18.98
C LYS A 280 -3.34 -6.02 -19.12
N GLY A 281 -2.87 -7.25 -19.41
CA GLY A 281 -3.74 -8.43 -19.51
C GLY A 281 -4.55 -8.71 -18.24
N HIS A 282 -4.02 -8.34 -17.07
CA HIS A 282 -4.64 -8.56 -15.76
C HIS A 282 -5.49 -7.36 -15.30
N LEU A 283 -5.18 -6.14 -15.77
CA LEU A 283 -5.88 -4.91 -15.37
C LEU A 283 -7.26 -4.72 -16.03
N HIS A 284 -7.65 -5.57 -16.98
CA HIS A 284 -8.98 -5.52 -17.59
C HIS A 284 -10.14 -5.89 -16.64
N GLN A 285 -9.81 -6.41 -15.46
CA GLN A 285 -10.78 -6.74 -14.43
C GLN A 285 -10.98 -5.51 -13.51
N ASP A 286 -12.13 -4.86 -13.61
CA ASP A 286 -12.49 -3.65 -12.81
C ASP A 286 -12.46 -3.86 -11.28
N ARG A 287 -12.29 -5.11 -10.81
CA ARG A 287 -12.31 -5.50 -9.38
C ARG A 287 -10.95 -5.96 -8.83
N ILE A 288 -9.87 -5.85 -9.60
CA ILE A 288 -8.54 -6.23 -9.13
C ILE A 288 -8.13 -5.37 -7.91
N THR A 289 -7.61 -6.01 -6.86
CA THR A 289 -7.17 -5.30 -5.64
C THR A 289 -5.78 -4.69 -5.80
N ASP A 290 -5.43 -3.74 -4.94
CA ASP A 290 -4.13 -3.07 -4.97
C ASP A 290 -2.98 -4.06 -4.73
N GLU A 291 -3.21 -5.07 -3.89
CA GLU A 291 -2.28 -6.17 -3.61
C GLU A 291 -2.06 -7.06 -4.83
N GLU A 292 -3.14 -7.43 -5.53
CA GLU A 292 -3.07 -8.23 -6.76
C GLU A 292 -2.33 -7.50 -7.89
N ILE A 293 -2.55 -6.19 -8.05
CA ILE A 293 -1.81 -5.35 -8.99
C ILE A 293 -0.30 -5.41 -8.69
N MET A 294 0.07 -5.28 -7.42
CA MET A 294 1.47 -5.30 -6.99
C MET A 294 2.11 -6.69 -7.20
N GLU A 295 1.38 -7.78 -6.97
CA GLU A 295 1.86 -9.13 -7.22
C GLU A 295 2.11 -9.36 -8.73
N VAL A 296 1.13 -9.03 -9.57
CA VAL A 296 1.24 -9.14 -11.04
C VAL A 296 2.43 -8.31 -11.54
N LEU A 297 2.58 -7.08 -11.04
CA LEU A 297 3.71 -6.22 -11.39
C LEU A 297 5.05 -6.85 -11.01
N THR A 298 5.15 -7.42 -9.81
CA THR A 298 6.38 -8.05 -9.32
C THR A 298 6.78 -9.23 -10.21
N ARG A 299 5.81 -10.06 -10.62
CA ARG A 299 6.06 -11.15 -11.58
C ARG A 299 6.55 -10.64 -12.93
N ALA A 300 5.87 -9.63 -13.50
CA ALA A 300 6.24 -9.07 -14.80
C ALA A 300 7.64 -8.43 -14.79
N VAL A 301 7.99 -7.73 -13.72
CA VAL A 301 9.35 -7.18 -13.53
C VAL A 301 10.38 -8.30 -13.45
N ALA A 302 10.08 -9.41 -12.74
CA ALA A 302 10.98 -10.55 -12.63
C ALA A 302 11.20 -11.22 -14.01
N HIS A 303 10.13 -11.48 -14.76
CA HIS A 303 10.20 -12.03 -16.11
C HIS A 303 11.03 -11.14 -17.06
N GLU A 304 10.82 -9.82 -17.02
CA GLU A 304 11.59 -8.87 -17.82
C GLU A 304 13.07 -8.84 -17.41
N SER A 305 13.36 -8.92 -16.12
CA SER A 305 14.74 -8.97 -15.61
C SER A 305 15.48 -10.23 -16.08
N GLU A 306 14.82 -11.39 -16.04
CA GLU A 306 15.35 -12.67 -16.55
C GLU A 306 15.56 -12.61 -18.06
N ARG A 307 14.59 -12.06 -18.81
CA ARG A 307 14.69 -11.88 -20.26
C ARG A 307 15.89 -11.00 -20.62
N ARG A 308 16.07 -9.88 -19.93
CA ARG A 308 17.23 -8.99 -20.11
C ARG A 308 18.54 -9.70 -19.80
N GLN A 309 18.60 -10.48 -18.72
CA GLN A 309 19.81 -11.23 -18.35
C GLN A 309 20.18 -12.28 -19.40
N LYS A 310 19.19 -12.98 -19.99
CA LYS A 310 19.42 -13.96 -21.06
C LYS A 310 19.87 -13.30 -22.37
N LEU A 311 19.41 -12.09 -22.66
CA LEU A 311 19.81 -11.30 -23.83
C LEU A 311 21.24 -10.77 -23.68
N THR A 312 21.61 -10.26 -22.50
CA THR A 312 22.97 -9.77 -22.24
C THR A 312 23.99 -10.89 -22.02
N GLY A 313 23.56 -12.05 -21.54
CA GLY A 313 24.41 -13.24 -21.38
C GLY A 313 24.78 -13.95 -22.70
N LYS A 314 24.19 -13.59 -23.83
CA LYS A 314 24.44 -14.22 -25.14
C LYS A 314 25.51 -13.52 -26.00
N THR A 315 26.04 -12.37 -25.58
CA THR A 315 27.05 -11.62 -26.37
C THR A 315 28.48 -12.15 -26.30
N GLN A 316 28.72 -13.31 -25.67
CA GLN A 316 30.01 -14.01 -25.72
C GLN A 316 29.85 -15.40 -26.35
N LYS A 317 29.75 -15.42 -27.68
CA LYS A 317 30.28 -16.43 -28.61
C LYS A 317 29.72 -16.18 -30.00
N THR A 318 30.18 -15.12 -30.65
CA THR A 318 30.24 -15.13 -32.11
C THR A 318 31.46 -15.97 -32.49
N GLY A 319 31.21 -17.19 -32.96
CA GLY A 319 32.19 -17.91 -33.74
C GLY A 319 32.50 -17.08 -34.99
N SER A 320 33.78 -16.81 -35.21
CA SER A 320 34.30 -16.23 -36.44
C SER A 320 33.84 -17.07 -37.63
N ILE A 321 32.84 -16.61 -38.37
CA ILE A 321 32.59 -17.06 -39.73
C ILE A 321 33.24 -16.01 -40.62
N ASN A 322 34.28 -16.43 -41.34
CA ASN A 322 35.06 -15.58 -42.24
C ASN A 322 34.16 -15.06 -43.36
N GLU A 323 33.92 -13.75 -43.40
CA GLU A 323 33.34 -13.07 -44.55
C GLU A 323 34.44 -12.25 -45.23
N ALA A 324 34.60 -12.48 -46.54
CA ALA A 324 35.67 -11.94 -47.35
C ALA A 324 35.50 -10.43 -47.56
N SER A 325 36.59 -9.70 -47.34
CA SER A 325 36.71 -8.26 -47.53
C SER A 325 36.58 -7.88 -49.00
N VAL A 326 35.74 -6.88 -49.32
CA VAL A 326 35.84 -6.09 -50.55
C VAL A 326 35.89 -4.61 -50.16
N GLN A 327 37.05 -4.03 -50.41
CA GLN A 327 37.33 -2.60 -50.35
C GLN A 327 36.56 -1.87 -51.46
N GLN A 328 36.01 -0.70 -51.16
CA GLN A 328 36.14 0.43 -52.07
C GLN A 328 36.04 1.78 -51.35
N ASP A 329 37.09 2.54 -51.60
CA ASP A 329 37.39 3.91 -51.22
C ASP A 329 36.59 4.90 -52.10
N LYS A 330 36.23 6.08 -51.56
CA LYS A 330 36.17 7.37 -52.27
C LYS A 330 35.69 8.53 -51.37
N THR A 331 36.68 9.35 -51.05
CA THR A 331 36.72 10.80 -50.80
C THR A 331 35.60 11.63 -51.47
N GLU A 332 35.06 12.65 -50.79
CA GLU A 332 35.16 14.09 -51.18
C GLU A 332 34.49 15.09 -50.22
N LYS A 333 35.32 16.06 -49.82
CA LYS A 333 35.16 17.49 -49.41
C LYS A 333 33.78 18.09 -49.07
N GLY A 334 33.76 18.85 -47.96
CA GLY A 334 32.72 19.83 -47.59
C GLY A 334 32.75 21.15 -48.40
N PRO A 335 31.91 22.15 -48.03
CA PRO A 335 32.47 23.28 -47.28
C PRO A 335 31.54 23.92 -46.21
N GLU A 336 32.13 24.91 -45.56
CA GLU A 336 31.81 25.61 -44.31
C GLU A 336 30.55 26.49 -44.29
N GLY A 337 30.06 26.81 -43.08
CA GLY A 337 29.03 27.82 -42.87
C GLY A 337 28.76 28.23 -41.43
N ARG A 338 29.54 29.22 -40.96
CA ARG A 338 29.15 30.35 -40.08
C ARG A 338 28.90 30.15 -38.57
N LYS A 339 29.78 30.81 -37.80
CA LYS A 339 29.71 31.13 -36.37
C LYS A 339 28.58 32.12 -36.06
N SER A 340 27.95 31.98 -34.90
CA SER A 340 27.56 33.13 -34.08
C SER A 340 27.63 32.78 -32.60
N GLU A 341 28.40 33.58 -31.87
CA GLU A 341 28.59 33.53 -30.43
C GLU A 341 27.42 34.23 -29.71
N LEU A 342 27.01 33.71 -28.55
CA LEU A 342 26.57 34.54 -27.43
C LEU A 342 26.67 33.72 -26.13
N LYS A 343 27.73 33.95 -25.34
CA LYS A 343 27.84 33.43 -23.96
C LYS A 343 27.99 34.59 -22.99
N LYS A 344 27.00 34.71 -22.10
CA LYS A 344 27.07 35.41 -20.80
C LYS A 344 27.66 34.48 -19.74
N SER A 345 28.12 35.12 -18.68
CA SER A 345 29.16 34.76 -17.73
C SER A 345 28.76 33.84 -16.56
N GLN A 346 29.71 32.95 -16.21
CA GLN A 346 30.09 32.39 -14.88
C GLN A 346 29.16 31.40 -14.12
N PRO A 347 29.65 30.55 -13.17
CA PRO A 347 31.01 30.45 -12.57
C PRO A 347 31.67 29.04 -12.61
N ASN A 348 32.95 29.02 -12.20
CA ASN A 348 33.86 27.88 -12.03
C ASN A 348 33.25 26.63 -11.36
N MET A 349 33.37 25.49 -12.03
CA MET A 349 33.26 24.13 -11.49
C MET A 349 34.59 23.40 -11.72
N PRO A 350 35.02 22.48 -10.84
CA PRO A 350 36.30 21.80 -10.97
C PRO A 350 36.39 21.01 -12.27
N ASP A 351 37.57 21.07 -12.88
CA ASP A 351 37.93 20.59 -14.21
C ASP A 351 37.50 19.12 -14.45
N TRP A 352 36.38 18.95 -15.13
CA TRP A 352 35.74 17.65 -15.42
C TRP A 352 36.69 16.70 -16.17
N ASP A 353 37.62 17.26 -16.95
CA ASP A 353 38.58 16.49 -17.72
C ASP A 353 39.61 15.81 -16.81
N GLN A 354 40.00 16.44 -15.70
CA GLN A 354 40.85 15.81 -14.68
C GLN A 354 40.12 14.69 -13.93
N MET A 355 38.83 14.87 -13.64
CA MET A 355 38.03 13.82 -12.99
C MET A 355 37.81 12.63 -13.93
N GLN A 356 37.55 12.88 -15.22
CA GLN A 356 37.46 11.79 -16.21
C GLN A 356 38.79 11.07 -16.40
N ALA A 357 39.92 11.78 -16.38
CA ALA A 357 41.25 11.17 -16.46
C ALA A 357 41.55 10.29 -15.23
N ALA A 358 41.17 10.76 -14.03
CA ALA A 358 41.31 9.98 -12.79
C ALA A 358 40.47 8.69 -12.83
N ILE A 359 39.22 8.77 -13.29
CA ILE A 359 38.34 7.59 -13.42
C ILE A 359 38.92 6.58 -14.43
N ARG A 360 39.43 7.03 -15.58
CA ARG A 360 40.05 6.13 -16.57
C ARG A 360 41.30 5.46 -16.03
N SER A 361 42.11 6.17 -15.24
CA SER A 361 43.32 5.63 -14.60
C SER A 361 42.97 4.56 -13.55
N ILE A 362 41.96 4.81 -12.71
CA ILE A 362 41.47 3.85 -11.72
C ILE A 362 40.98 2.58 -12.43
N VAL A 363 40.12 2.72 -13.45
CA VAL A 363 39.60 1.59 -14.23
C VAL A 363 40.72 0.78 -14.89
N GLN A 364 41.74 1.44 -15.44
CA GLN A 364 42.91 0.75 -16.00
C GLN A 364 43.71 0.00 -14.94
N SER A 365 43.89 0.58 -13.74
CA SER A 365 44.59 -0.09 -12.64
C SER A 365 43.81 -1.29 -12.07
N GLU A 366 42.48 -1.22 -12.02
CA GLU A 366 41.61 -2.32 -11.59
C GLU A 366 41.64 -3.49 -12.58
N ILE A 367 41.60 -3.19 -13.89
CA ILE A 367 41.71 -4.18 -14.96
C ILE A 367 43.08 -4.90 -14.89
N GLN A 368 44.15 -4.17 -14.58
CA GLN A 368 45.49 -4.76 -14.46
C GLN A 368 45.66 -5.60 -13.19
N ASN A 369 45.04 -5.19 -12.07
CA ASN A 369 45.00 -5.99 -10.83
C ASN A 369 44.12 -7.25 -10.94
N HIS A 370 43.11 -7.25 -11.82
CA HIS A 370 42.29 -8.44 -12.10
C HIS A 370 42.96 -9.44 -13.06
N GLN A 371 44.03 -9.07 -13.76
CA GLN A 371 44.81 -9.99 -14.60
C GLN A 371 45.91 -10.73 -13.83
N THR A 372 46.38 -10.19 -12.69
CA THR A 372 47.45 -10.80 -11.87
C THR A 372 46.94 -11.70 -10.74
N ARG A 373 45.63 -11.72 -10.47
CA ARG A 373 44.99 -12.66 -9.54
C ARG A 373 44.34 -13.82 -10.29
N GLN A 374 45.14 -14.84 -10.63
CA GLN A 374 44.59 -16.13 -11.05
C GLN A 374 44.08 -16.92 -9.82
N PRO A 375 42.84 -17.43 -9.81
CA PRO A 375 42.47 -18.58 -9.02
C PRO A 375 43.00 -19.85 -9.71
N SER A 376 43.81 -20.61 -8.98
CA SER A 376 44.32 -21.91 -9.39
C SER A 376 43.17 -22.88 -9.71
N SER A 377 43.25 -23.47 -10.91
CA SER A 377 42.72 -24.78 -11.30
C SER A 377 41.29 -25.12 -10.86
N PHE A 378 40.30 -25.06 -11.75
CA PHE A 378 39.33 -26.14 -11.96
C PHE A 378 38.57 -25.88 -13.27
N GLN A 379 38.29 -26.99 -13.98
CA GLN A 379 37.48 -27.09 -15.22
C GLN A 379 38.22 -26.89 -16.56
N ARG A 380 39.12 -27.83 -16.87
CA ARG A 380 39.29 -28.25 -18.27
C ARG A 380 37.92 -28.75 -18.76
N GLY A 381 37.40 -28.16 -19.84
CA GLY A 381 36.20 -28.66 -20.51
C GLY A 381 36.31 -30.17 -20.73
N ARG A 382 35.36 -30.93 -20.18
CA ARG A 382 35.36 -32.39 -20.30
C ARG A 382 35.25 -32.75 -21.78
N ARG A 383 36.36 -33.16 -22.39
CA ARG A 383 36.36 -33.78 -23.72
C ARG A 383 35.47 -35.04 -23.66
N ARG A 384 34.69 -35.27 -24.70
CA ARG A 384 33.74 -36.39 -24.78
C ARG A 384 34.49 -37.70 -25.04
N GLY A 385 34.04 -38.80 -24.41
CA GLY A 385 34.63 -40.14 -24.54
C GLY A 385 35.59 -40.55 -23.42
N CYS A 386 35.89 -41.85 -23.31
CA CYS A 386 36.87 -42.38 -22.35
C CYS A 386 38.32 -41.99 -22.73
N PRO A 387 39.29 -42.07 -21.80
CA PRO A 387 40.67 -41.64 -22.05
C PRO A 387 41.27 -42.22 -23.35
N GLY A 388 41.14 -43.52 -23.58
CA GLY A 388 41.64 -44.15 -24.81
C GLY A 388 40.94 -43.68 -26.10
N CYS A 389 39.64 -43.37 -26.05
CA CYS A 389 38.94 -42.82 -27.21
C CYS A 389 39.29 -41.35 -27.46
N GLN A 390 39.64 -40.59 -26.42
CA GLN A 390 40.15 -39.23 -26.57
C GLN A 390 41.52 -39.21 -27.22
N GLU A 391 42.43 -40.10 -26.78
CA GLU A 391 43.77 -40.25 -27.35
C GLU A 391 43.73 -40.72 -28.82
N ALA A 392 42.79 -41.61 -29.15
CA ALA A 392 42.58 -42.08 -30.53
C ALA A 392 41.83 -41.08 -31.44
N GLY A 393 41.49 -39.87 -30.95
CA GLY A 393 40.78 -38.85 -31.72
C GLY A 393 39.33 -39.21 -32.09
N LYS A 394 38.72 -40.19 -31.42
CA LYS A 394 37.35 -40.68 -31.68
C LYS A 394 36.39 -40.43 -30.50
N GLY A 395 36.73 -39.48 -29.63
CA GLY A 395 35.99 -39.18 -28.39
C GLY A 395 34.50 -38.89 -28.60
N ASP A 396 34.14 -38.25 -29.73
CA ASP A 396 32.75 -37.89 -30.05
C ASP A 396 31.86 -39.08 -30.43
N ARG A 397 32.44 -40.26 -30.72
CA ARG A 397 31.71 -41.50 -31.03
C ARG A 397 31.95 -42.61 -29.99
N CYS A 398 32.42 -42.24 -28.80
CA CYS A 398 32.72 -43.22 -27.76
C CYS A 398 31.43 -43.80 -27.15
N THR A 399 31.29 -45.12 -27.21
CA THR A 399 30.22 -45.91 -26.56
C THR A 399 30.69 -46.62 -25.30
N HIS A 400 31.96 -46.50 -24.94
CA HIS A 400 32.54 -47.12 -23.75
C HIS A 400 32.25 -46.32 -22.47
N CYS A 401 32.49 -46.93 -21.31
CA CYS A 401 32.50 -46.26 -20.03
C CYS A 401 33.53 -45.12 -20.02
N PHE A 402 33.09 -43.88 -19.75
CA PHE A 402 34.01 -42.73 -19.76
C PHE A 402 35.01 -42.74 -18.60
N ARG A 403 34.84 -43.61 -17.60
CA ARG A 403 35.71 -43.70 -16.41
C ARG A 403 36.79 -44.79 -16.54
N CYS A 404 36.46 -45.97 -17.06
CA CYS A 404 37.41 -47.08 -17.19
C CYS A 404 37.63 -47.58 -18.64
N GLY A 405 36.83 -47.13 -19.61
CA GLY A 405 36.95 -47.54 -21.01
C GLY A 405 36.34 -48.90 -21.36
N SER A 406 35.64 -49.58 -20.45
CA SER A 406 34.94 -50.86 -20.75
C SER A 406 33.71 -50.65 -21.65
N GLY A 407 33.41 -51.61 -22.52
CA GLY A 407 32.19 -51.62 -23.35
C GLY A 407 30.95 -52.25 -22.70
N GLU A 408 31.10 -52.88 -21.53
CA GLU A 408 30.00 -53.61 -20.87
C GLU A 408 29.07 -52.71 -20.04
N HIS A 409 29.52 -51.50 -19.69
CA HIS A 409 28.73 -50.55 -18.91
C HIS A 409 29.01 -49.10 -19.29
N PHE A 410 28.04 -48.22 -19.01
CA PHE A 410 28.24 -46.77 -19.09
C PHE A 410 28.76 -46.21 -17.76
N ALA A 411 29.30 -44.99 -17.77
CA ALA A 411 29.95 -44.36 -16.61
C ALA A 411 29.11 -44.32 -15.32
N ARG A 412 27.78 -44.39 -15.43
CA ARG A 412 26.87 -44.45 -14.28
C ARG A 412 26.92 -45.78 -13.51
N GLY A 413 27.29 -46.89 -14.16
CA GLY A 413 27.42 -48.23 -13.55
C GLY A 413 28.87 -48.63 -13.24
N CYS A 414 29.82 -47.69 -13.34
CA CYS A 414 31.24 -48.00 -13.16
C CYS A 414 31.57 -48.12 -11.66
N ASN A 415 31.83 -49.35 -11.20
CA ASN A 415 32.18 -49.61 -9.81
C ASN A 415 33.66 -49.33 -9.49
N ASN A 416 34.43 -48.82 -10.45
CA ASN A 416 35.83 -48.50 -10.28
C ASN A 416 35.94 -47.15 -9.54
N GLN A 417 35.70 -47.14 -8.22
CA GLN A 417 36.02 -46.00 -7.36
C GLN A 417 37.53 -45.77 -7.49
N GLY A 418 37.89 -44.58 -7.96
CA GLY A 418 39.28 -44.24 -8.25
C GLY A 418 40.17 -44.51 -7.03
N ASN A 419 41.37 -45.00 -7.30
CA ASN A 419 42.43 -45.25 -6.35
C ASN A 419 42.82 -43.95 -5.60
N GLY A 420 42.06 -43.63 -4.55
CA GLY A 420 42.25 -42.49 -3.68
C GLY A 420 41.92 -42.91 -2.24
N ASN A 421 42.97 -43.23 -1.49
CA ASN A 421 42.92 -43.65 -0.08
C ASN A 421 41.87 -42.87 0.73
N ARG A 422 40.84 -43.57 1.19
CA ARG A 422 40.11 -43.22 2.42
C ARG A 422 39.72 -44.50 3.14
N VAL A 423 40.51 -44.79 4.17
CA VAL A 423 40.24 -45.81 5.18
C VAL A 423 38.92 -45.45 5.86
N HIS A 424 37.93 -46.35 5.80
CA HIS A 424 36.86 -46.40 6.80
C HIS A 424 36.70 -47.87 7.22
N GLN A 425 37.33 -48.19 8.36
CA GLN A 425 36.97 -49.34 9.17
C GLN A 425 35.55 -49.16 9.70
N GLY A 426 34.79 -50.24 9.73
CA GLY A 426 33.64 -50.37 10.62
C GLY A 426 32.48 -51.19 10.07
N ASP A 427 32.66 -52.49 9.86
CA ASP A 427 31.56 -53.44 9.93
C ASP A 427 31.71 -54.25 11.22
N MET A 428 30.97 -53.84 12.25
CA MET A 428 30.67 -54.65 13.43
C MET A 428 29.27 -55.24 13.20
N GLU A 429 29.20 -56.56 13.04
CA GLU A 429 27.96 -57.33 12.97
C GLU A 429 27.11 -57.16 14.23
N TYR A 430 25.77 -57.17 14.09
CA TYR A 430 24.79 -57.90 14.92
C TYR A 430 23.36 -57.69 14.37
N PRO A 431 22.37 -58.57 14.68
CA PRO A 431 21.52 -59.20 13.68
C PRO A 431 20.06 -58.71 13.73
N ARG A 432 19.36 -58.75 12.58
CA ARG A 432 17.91 -58.48 12.53
C ARG A 432 17.11 -59.77 12.44
N GLN A 433 16.25 -59.93 13.44
CA GLN A 433 15.35 -61.04 13.71
C GLN A 433 14.36 -61.32 12.56
N GLN A 434 14.12 -62.61 12.35
CA GLN A 434 13.08 -63.18 11.50
C GLN A 434 11.69 -62.85 12.08
N ARG A 435 10.72 -62.53 11.22
CA ARG A 435 9.29 -62.66 11.54
C ARG A 435 8.77 -63.94 10.86
N PRO A 436 8.01 -64.80 11.56
CA PRO A 436 7.42 -65.99 10.97
C PRO A 436 6.16 -65.64 10.18
N ASN A 437 6.00 -66.33 9.05
CA ASN A 437 4.72 -66.57 8.39
C ASN A 437 4.03 -67.71 9.14
N GLU A 438 2.80 -67.52 9.60
CA GLU A 438 1.83 -68.62 9.76
C GLU A 438 0.45 -68.15 9.29
N GLN A 439 0.00 -68.84 8.24
CA GLN A 439 -1.36 -69.26 7.86
C GLN A 439 -2.50 -68.24 7.81
#